data_AF-A0A7S4IZ19-F1
#
_entry.id   AF-A0A7S4IZ19-F1
#
_cell.length_a   1.000
_cell.length_b   1.000
_cell.length_c   1.000
_cell.angle_alpha   90.00
_cell.angle_beta   90.00
_cell.angle_gamma   90.00
#
_symmetry.space_group_name_H-M   'P 1'
#
loop_
_entity.id
_entity.type
_entity.pdbx_description
1 polymer ?
#
loop_
_entity_poly.entity_id
_entity_poly.type
_entity_poly.pdbx_seq_one_letter_code
_entity_poly.pdbx_strand_id
1 'polypeptide(L)'
;DEDTVTGMLLAGVGNVDARRTSNFLVVDSKTTPGQVEDAFIRFTKRPDVAILLINQYIASMIRDVVDNYEAKSPAILEIPSKEHPYDPEQDAIHRRTKLLLGIRD
;
A
#
# COMPACT_ATOMS: atom_id res chain seq x y z
N ASP A 1 4.12 -2.93 -7.88
CA ASP A 1 4.59 -3.17 -9.26
C ASP A 1 4.04 -4.49 -9.78
N GLU A 2 4.31 -4.79 -11.04
CA GLU A 2 3.89 -6.03 -11.72
C GLU A 2 4.41 -7.29 -11.02
N ASP A 3 5.70 -7.30 -10.63
CA ASP A 3 6.32 -8.46 -9.96
C ASP A 3 5.64 -8.78 -8.62
N THR A 4 5.39 -7.76 -7.79
CA THR A 4 4.71 -7.94 -6.50
C THR A 4 3.28 -8.45 -6.69
N VAL A 5 2.53 -7.86 -7.63
CA VAL A 5 1.14 -8.30 -7.90
C VAL A 5 1.15 -9.74 -8.41
N THR A 6 2.04 -10.08 -9.33
CA THR A 6 2.16 -11.44 -9.87
C THR A 6 2.45 -12.46 -8.76
N GLY A 7 3.39 -12.16 -7.85
CA GLY A 7 3.67 -13.02 -6.70
C GLY A 7 2.46 -13.22 -5.78
N MET A 8 1.70 -12.16 -5.52
CA MET A 8 0.48 -12.23 -4.71
C MET A 8 -0.65 -13.01 -5.40
N LEU A 9 -0.81 -12.85 -6.72
CA LEU A 9 -1.77 -13.64 -7.50
C LEU A 9 -1.42 -15.13 -7.47
N LEU A 10 -0.12 -15.48 -7.58
CA LEU A 10 0.34 -16.87 -7.44
C LEU A 10 0.10 -17.44 -6.03
N ALA A 11 0.18 -16.61 -4.99
CA ALA A 11 -0.17 -16.99 -3.63
C ALA A 11 -1.68 -17.18 -3.40
N GLY A 12 -2.53 -16.84 -4.39
CA GLY A 12 -3.97 -17.07 -4.36
C GLY A 12 -4.78 -15.97 -3.67
N VAL A 13 -4.21 -14.78 -3.41
CA VAL A 13 -4.94 -13.66 -2.78
C VAL A 13 -5.70 -12.77 -3.77
N GLY A 14 -5.54 -13.01 -5.07
CA GLY A 14 -6.22 -12.26 -6.13
C GLY A 14 -7.71 -12.59 -6.21
N ASN A 15 -8.55 -11.55 -6.30
CA ASN A 15 -9.98 -11.69 -6.49
C ASN A 15 -10.51 -10.65 -7.48
N VAL A 16 -11.41 -11.09 -8.36
CA VAL A 16 -12.20 -10.24 -9.27
C VAL A 16 -13.67 -10.50 -8.98
N ASP A 17 -14.38 -9.46 -8.55
CA ASP A 17 -15.78 -9.59 -8.18
C ASP A 17 -16.72 -9.72 -9.40
N ALA A 18 -18.02 -9.93 -9.13
CA ALA A 18 -19.05 -10.03 -10.17
C ALA A 18 -19.19 -8.76 -11.02
N ARG A 19 -18.70 -7.61 -10.54
CA ARG A 19 -18.68 -6.33 -11.26
C ARG A 19 -17.38 -6.13 -12.05
N ARG A 20 -16.53 -7.15 -12.14
CA ARG A 20 -15.20 -7.11 -12.77
C ARG A 20 -14.25 -6.11 -12.11
N THR A 21 -14.43 -5.85 -10.82
CA THR A 21 -13.51 -5.03 -10.03
C THR A 21 -12.50 -5.93 -9.32
N SER A 22 -11.22 -5.66 -9.52
CA SER A 22 -10.13 -6.38 -8.85
C SER A 22 -9.89 -5.88 -7.43
N ASN A 23 -9.24 -6.70 -6.59
CA ASN A 23 -8.68 -6.29 -5.30
C ASN A 23 -7.20 -5.86 -5.38
N PHE A 24 -6.68 -5.66 -6.58
CA PHE A 24 -5.30 -5.25 -6.83
C PHE A 24 -5.25 -4.18 -7.94
N LEU A 25 -4.18 -3.39 -7.93
CA LEU A 25 -3.81 -2.46 -8.99
C LEU A 25 -2.36 -2.74 -9.38
N VAL A 26 -2.11 -3.00 -10.66
CA VAL A 26 -0.74 -3.03 -11.18
C VAL A 26 -0.31 -1.59 -11.45
N VAL A 27 0.77 -1.17 -10.80
CA VAL A 27 1.35 0.16 -10.98
C VAL A 27 2.57 0.04 -11.89
N ASP A 28 2.54 0.80 -12.98
CA ASP A 28 3.60 0.90 -13.99
C ASP A 28 4.09 2.36 -14.15
N SER A 29 5.00 2.60 -15.10
CA SER A 29 5.54 3.93 -15.38
C SER A 29 4.53 4.93 -15.96
N LYS A 30 3.35 4.47 -16.38
CA LYS A 30 2.28 5.30 -16.93
C LYS A 30 1.23 5.63 -15.87
N THR A 31 1.26 4.94 -14.73
CA THR A 31 0.31 5.11 -13.64
C THR A 31 0.60 6.42 -12.91
N THR A 32 -0.39 7.31 -12.85
CA THR A 32 -0.23 8.62 -12.22
C THR A 32 -0.48 8.54 -10.71
N PRO A 33 0.08 9.47 -9.90
CA PRO A 33 -0.22 9.55 -8.47
C PRO A 33 -1.73 9.62 -8.17
N GLY A 34 -2.51 10.34 -8.98
CA GLY A 34 -3.97 10.42 -8.82
C GLY A 34 -4.67 9.08 -9.02
N GLN A 35 -4.21 8.23 -9.94
CA GLN A 35 -4.76 6.89 -10.11
C GLN A 35 -4.43 5.98 -8.91
N VAL A 36 -3.26 6.14 -8.32
CA VAL A 36 -2.86 5.43 -7.09
C VAL A 36 -3.73 5.88 -5.92
N GLU A 37 -3.94 7.18 -5.76
CA GLU A 37 -4.81 7.77 -4.74
C GLU A 37 -6.25 7.27 -4.87
N ASP A 38 -6.84 7.33 -6.06
CA ASP A 38 -8.20 6.84 -6.32
C ASP A 38 -8.33 5.35 -5.96
N ALA A 39 -7.32 4.54 -6.26
CA ALA A 39 -7.29 3.14 -5.91
C ALA A 39 -7.16 2.91 -4.41
N PHE A 40 -6.28 3.66 -3.73
CA PHE A 40 -6.12 3.61 -2.28
C PHE A 40 -7.44 3.93 -1.57
N ILE A 41 -8.11 5.01 -1.98
CA ILE A 41 -9.42 5.41 -1.44
C ILE A 41 -10.48 4.33 -1.72
N ARG A 42 -10.48 3.76 -2.93
CA ARG A 42 -11.43 2.69 -3.29
C ARG A 42 -11.22 1.44 -2.43
N PHE A 43 -9.97 1.01 -2.22
CA PHE A 43 -9.67 -0.18 -1.44
C PHE A 43 -9.88 0.02 0.06
N THR A 44 -9.61 1.21 0.59
CA THR A 44 -9.83 1.52 2.01
C THR A 44 -11.32 1.67 2.38
N LYS A 45 -12.19 1.98 1.41
CA LYS A 45 -13.65 2.04 1.60
C LYS A 45 -14.34 0.67 1.48
N ARG A 46 -13.61 -0.36 1.08
CA ARG A 46 -14.17 -1.71 0.88
C ARG A 46 -14.23 -2.47 2.21
N PRO A 47 -15.42 -2.87 2.69
CA PRO A 47 -15.55 -3.58 3.97
C PRO A 47 -15.03 -5.03 3.91
N ASP A 48 -14.81 -5.56 2.70
CA ASP A 48 -14.29 -6.91 2.46
C ASP A 48 -12.75 -6.98 2.41
N VAL A 49 -12.06 -5.85 2.61
CA VAL A 49 -10.59 -5.78 2.63
C VAL A 49 -10.12 -5.62 4.08
N ALA A 50 -9.35 -6.58 4.57
CA ALA A 50 -8.78 -6.55 5.92
C ALA A 50 -7.36 -5.95 5.96
N ILE A 51 -6.56 -6.22 4.92
CA ILE A 51 -5.16 -5.77 4.81
C ILE A 51 -4.96 -5.19 3.41
N LEU A 52 -4.36 -4.01 3.32
CA LEU A 52 -3.91 -3.38 2.10
C LEU A 52 -2.38 -3.43 2.05
N LEU A 53 -1.84 -4.18 1.10
CA LEU A 53 -0.41 -4.19 0.82
C LEU A 53 -0.08 -3.16 -0.26
N ILE A 54 0.91 -2.32 0.00
CA ILE A 54 1.39 -1.31 -0.95
C ILE A 54 2.92 -1.30 -0.96
N ASN A 55 3.55 -1.22 -2.14
CA ASN A 55 5.01 -1.07 -2.16
C ASN A 55 5.38 0.31 -1.58
N GLN A 56 6.39 0.39 -0.73
CA GLN A 56 6.79 1.63 -0.04
C GLN A 56 7.05 2.78 -1.03
N TYR A 57 7.74 2.51 -2.14
CA TYR A 57 8.02 3.54 -3.15
C TYR A 57 6.74 4.08 -3.82
N ILE A 58 5.69 3.26 -3.93
CA ILE A 58 4.37 3.67 -4.43
C ILE A 58 3.63 4.48 -3.36
N ALA A 59 3.70 4.05 -2.10
CA ALA A 59 3.11 4.79 -0.98
C ALA A 59 3.68 6.21 -0.87
N SER A 60 4.98 6.38 -1.15
CA SER A 60 5.63 7.69 -1.19
C SER A 60 5.06 8.64 -2.27
N MET A 61 4.43 8.14 -3.33
CA MET A 61 3.74 8.97 -4.34
C MET A 61 2.47 9.66 -3.79
N ILE A 62 1.86 9.07 -2.76
CA ILE A 62 0.59 9.51 -2.16
C ILE A 62 0.73 9.64 -0.63
N ARG A 63 1.92 10.03 -0.16
CA ARG A 63 2.30 10.00 1.26
C ARG A 63 1.28 10.73 2.15
N ASP A 64 0.80 11.89 1.70
CA ASP A 64 -0.21 12.66 2.43
C ASP A 64 -1.51 11.88 2.64
N VAL A 65 -1.95 11.09 1.67
CA VAL A 65 -3.20 10.31 1.74
C VAL A 65 -3.03 9.12 2.68
N VAL A 66 -1.86 8.47 2.64
CA VAL A 66 -1.53 7.32 3.49
C VAL A 66 -1.37 7.76 4.95
N ASP A 67 -0.65 8.85 5.22
CA ASP A 67 -0.38 9.33 6.57
C ASP A 67 -1.65 9.87 7.26
N ASN A 68 -2.60 10.40 6.48
CA ASN A 68 -3.92 10.87 6.97
C ASN A 68 -4.96 9.74 7.12
N TYR A 69 -4.62 8.49 6.78
CA TYR A 69 -5.51 7.36 6.97
C TYR A 69 -5.53 6.90 8.44
N GLU A 70 -6.62 7.22 9.15
CA GLU A 70 -6.76 6.94 10.59
C GLU A 70 -7.66 5.74 10.92
N ALA A 71 -8.34 5.17 9.91
CA ALA A 71 -9.26 4.06 10.14
C ALA A 71 -8.50 2.78 10.52
N LYS A 72 -9.10 1.96 11.39
CA LYS A 72 -8.49 0.72 11.89
C LYS A 72 -8.48 -0.42 10.86
N SER A 73 -9.35 -0.35 9.86
CA SER A 73 -9.51 -1.39 8.84
C SER A 73 -9.83 -0.77 7.48
N PRO A 74 -9.15 -1.20 6.40
CA PRO A 74 -8.05 -2.17 6.37
C PRO A 74 -6.75 -1.69 7.04
N ALA A 75 -5.94 -2.65 7.53
CA ALA A 75 -4.58 -2.36 7.97
C ALA A 75 -3.69 -2.09 6.75
N ILE A 76 -2.96 -0.97 6.76
CA ILE A 76 -2.06 -0.58 5.67
C ILE A 76 -0.65 -1.10 5.98
N LEU A 77 -0.07 -1.86 5.05
CA LEU A 77 1.28 -2.41 5.18
C LEU A 77 2.15 -2.01 3.99
N GLU A 78 3.20 -1.25 4.26
CA GLU A 78 4.23 -0.89 3.28
C GLU A 78 5.23 -2.04 3.15
N ILE A 79 5.44 -2.53 1.94
CA ILE A 79 6.38 -3.63 1.64
C ILE A 79 7.48 -3.17 0.69
N PRO A 80 8.69 -3.76 0.75
CA PRO A 80 9.70 -3.54 -0.27
C PRO A 80 9.22 -4.07 -1.63
N SER A 81 9.96 -3.73 -2.68
CA SER A 81 9.86 -4.42 -3.96
C SER A 81 11.21 -4.97 -4.40
N LYS A 82 11.22 -5.72 -5.51
CA LYS A 82 12.43 -6.36 -6.03
C LYS A 82 13.56 -5.35 -6.29
N GLU A 83 13.22 -4.19 -6.86
CA GLU A 83 14.18 -3.15 -7.24
C GLU A 83 14.31 -2.03 -6.18
N HIS A 84 13.33 -1.93 -5.27
CA HIS A 84 13.27 -0.87 -4.25
C HIS A 84 13.28 -1.49 -2.85
N PRO A 85 14.45 -1.57 -2.19
CA PRO A 85 14.55 -2.08 -0.83
C PRO A 85 13.79 -1.18 0.16
N TYR A 86 13.43 -1.74 1.30
CA TYR A 86 12.72 -1.02 2.35
C TYR A 86 13.63 0.01 3.04
N ASP A 87 13.13 1.24 3.16
CA ASP A 87 13.73 2.36 3.87
C ASP A 87 12.94 2.65 5.16
N PRO A 88 13.49 2.35 6.35
CA PRO A 88 12.82 2.59 7.62
C PRO A 88 12.49 4.07 7.89
N GLU A 89 13.21 5.02 7.28
CA GLU A 89 12.96 6.45 7.52
C GLU A 89 11.65 6.92 6.87
N GLN A 90 11.24 6.26 5.78
CA GLN A 90 10.04 6.60 5.00
C GLN A 90 8.77 5.92 5.51
N ASP A 91 8.87 4.94 6.40
CA ASP A 91 7.72 4.24 6.96
C ASP A 91 7.04 5.03 8.10
N ALA A 92 5.73 5.27 7.97
CA ALA A 92 4.94 6.01 8.94
C ALA A 92 4.82 5.31 10.31
N ILE A 93 4.72 3.98 10.33
CA ILE A 93 4.70 3.16 11.54
C ILE A 93 6.07 3.18 12.21
N HIS A 94 7.17 3.08 11.44
CA HIS A 94 8.52 3.14 12.00
C HIS A 94 8.82 4.50 12.60
N ARG A 95 8.44 5.60 11.94
CA ARG A 95 8.54 6.96 12.49
C ARG A 95 7.76 7.10 13.80
N ARG A 96 6.50 6.65 13.84
CA ARG A 96 5.67 6.66 15.06
C ARG A 96 6.30 5.82 16.17
N THR A 97 6.88 4.67 15.83
CA THR A 97 7.54 3.77 16.79
C THR A 97 8.83 4.38 17.34
N LYS A 98 9.68 4.99 16.50
CA LYS A 98 10.89 5.73 16.93
C LYS A 98 10.53 6.85 17.91
N LEU A 99 9.49 7.64 17.61
CA LEU A 99 8.97 8.69 18.49
C LEU A 99 8.49 8.13 19.83
N LEU A 100 7.72 7.05 19.83
CA LEU A 100 7.22 6.40 21.05
C LEU A 100 8.34 5.78 21.90
N LEU A 101 9.38 5.24 21.26
CA LEU A 101 10.52 4.60 21.93
C LEU A 101 11.65 5.59 22.28
N GLY A 102 11.52 6.87 21.92
CA GLY A 102 12.52 7.90 22.24
C GLY A 102 13.86 7.73 21.52
N ILE A 103 13.90 6.94 20.44
CA ILE A 103 15.12 6.69 19.66
C ILE A 103 15.37 7.93 18.79
N ARG A 104 16.36 8.74 19.18
CA ARG A 104 16.91 9.84 18.36
C ARG A 104 18.23 9.36 17.76
N ASP A 105 18.38 9.49 16.45
CA ASP A 105 19.66 9.31 15.76
C ASP A 105 20.66 10.42 16.16
#